data_AF-A0A969LH60-F1
#
_entry.id   AF-A0A969LH60-F1
#
_cell.length_a   1.000
_cell.length_b   1.000
_cell.length_c   1.000
_cell.angle_alpha   90.00
_cell.angle_beta   90.00
_cell.angle_gamma   90.00
#
_symmetry.space_group_name_H-M   'P 1'
#
loop_
_entity.id
_entity.type
_entity.pdbx_description
1 polymer ?
#
loop_
_entity_poly.entity_id
_entity_poly.type
_entity_poly.pdbx_seq_one_letter_code
_entity_poly.pdbx_strand_id
1 'polypeptide(L)'
;MIKELDTVILTRDLPQQKLRKGDLGAVVFVHEDGGAYEVEFVTLGGGTLAVVTLPADAVRTVTGREIAHAREVVESASSNSAAALAAPVDLPLSNEAMASIAEMTQARR
;
A
#
# COMPACT_ATOMS: atom_id res chain seq x y z
N MET A 1 -13.37 -14.66 -16.22
CA MET A 1 -13.53 -13.40 -15.46
C MET A 1 -12.82 -13.59 -14.16
N ILE A 2 -11.89 -12.69 -13.83
CA ILE A 2 -11.18 -12.69 -12.55
C ILE A 2 -12.17 -12.28 -11.45
N LYS A 3 -12.08 -12.91 -10.28
CA LYS A 3 -12.93 -12.70 -9.11
C LYS A 3 -12.08 -12.47 -7.86
N GLU A 4 -12.73 -12.07 -6.77
CA GLU A 4 -12.09 -12.08 -5.45
C GLU A 4 -11.57 -13.48 -5.12
N LEU A 5 -10.43 -13.51 -4.44
CA LEU A 5 -9.64 -14.68 -4.06
C LEU A 5 -8.99 -15.44 -5.23
N ASP A 6 -9.16 -15.00 -6.48
CA ASP A 6 -8.39 -15.54 -7.60
C ASP A 6 -6.92 -15.15 -7.47
N THR A 7 -6.03 -16.08 -7.82
CA THR A 7 -4.63 -15.78 -8.04
C THR A 7 -4.42 -15.19 -9.44
N VAL A 8 -3.70 -14.09 -9.51
CA VAL A 8 -3.37 -13.38 -10.74
C VAL A 8 -1.87 -13.16 -10.88
N ILE A 9 -1.42 -12.98 -12.12
CA ILE A 9 -0.04 -12.68 -12.45
C ILE A 9 0.05 -11.24 -12.95
N LEU A 10 0.96 -10.48 -12.37
CA LEU A 10 1.26 -9.12 -12.81
C LEU A 10 1.90 -9.11 -14.21
N THR A 11 1.40 -8.28 -15.13
CA THR A 11 1.83 -8.27 -16.54
C THR A 11 2.93 -7.24 -16.85
N ARG A 12 3.25 -6.36 -15.90
CA ARG A 12 4.24 -5.27 -16.02
C ARG A 12 4.99 -5.04 -14.71
N ASP A 13 6.18 -4.44 -14.76
CA ASP A 13 6.92 -4.11 -13.55
C ASP A 13 6.27 -2.93 -12.80
N LEU A 14 6.32 -2.97 -11.47
CA LEU A 14 5.93 -1.88 -10.58
C LEU A 14 7.06 -1.63 -9.58
N PRO A 15 8.13 -0.93 -10.00
CA PRO A 15 9.36 -0.85 -9.23
C PRO A 15 9.20 -0.11 -7.88
N GLN A 16 8.25 0.83 -7.78
CA GLN A 16 7.95 1.54 -6.53
C GLN A 16 7.46 0.58 -5.42
N GLN A 17 6.74 -0.47 -5.80
CA GLN A 17 6.25 -1.52 -4.91
C GLN A 17 7.17 -2.74 -4.88
N LYS A 18 8.34 -2.66 -5.55
CA LYS A 18 9.30 -3.78 -5.70
C LYS A 18 8.71 -5.02 -6.38
N LEU A 19 7.63 -4.84 -7.15
CA LEU A 19 6.99 -5.91 -7.91
C LEU A 19 7.56 -5.95 -9.32
N ARG A 20 7.69 -7.16 -9.85
CA ARG A 20 8.15 -7.47 -11.19
C ARG A 20 7.04 -8.19 -11.95
N LYS A 21 7.02 -8.00 -13.26
CA LYS A 21 6.19 -8.81 -14.17
C LYS A 21 6.41 -10.29 -13.87
N GLY A 22 5.32 -11.03 -13.74
CA GLY A 22 5.34 -12.45 -13.38
C GLY A 22 5.09 -12.72 -11.90
N ASP A 23 5.16 -11.71 -11.03
CA ASP A 23 4.83 -11.89 -9.61
C ASP A 23 3.35 -12.27 -9.45
N LEU A 24 3.11 -13.19 -8.52
CA LEU A 24 1.79 -13.70 -8.16
C LEU A 24 1.17 -12.82 -7.07
N GLY A 25 -0.11 -12.49 -7.23
CA GLY A 25 -0.91 -11.84 -6.21
C GLY A 25 -2.28 -12.49 -6.09
N ALA A 26 -2.97 -12.21 -4.99
CA ALA A 26 -4.35 -12.61 -4.76
C ALA A 26 -5.26 -11.39 -4.89
N VAL A 27 -6.34 -11.51 -5.65
CA VAL A 27 -7.34 -10.45 -5.75
C VAL A 27 -8.10 -10.40 -4.42
N VAL A 28 -8.04 -9.26 -3.74
CA VAL A 28 -8.75 -9.05 -2.47
C VAL A 28 -10.05 -8.27 -2.66
N PHE A 29 -10.15 -7.51 -3.74
CA PHE A 29 -11.36 -6.77 -4.11
C PHE A 29 -11.46 -6.57 -5.63
N VAL A 30 -12.67 -6.59 -6.17
CA VAL A 30 -12.96 -6.29 -7.58
C VAL A 30 -13.72 -4.96 -7.66
N HIS A 31 -13.15 -3.96 -8.34
CA HIS A 31 -13.82 -2.69 -8.58
C HIS A 31 -14.74 -2.76 -9.81
N GLU A 32 -15.95 -2.19 -9.67
CA GLU A 32 -16.96 -2.03 -10.73
C GLU A 32 -17.12 -3.30 -11.60
N ASP A 33 -17.44 -3.18 -12.89
CA ASP A 33 -17.61 -4.31 -13.84
C ASP A 33 -16.28 -5.06 -14.17
N GLY A 34 -15.33 -5.11 -13.23
CA GLY A 34 -14.02 -5.74 -13.40
C GLY A 34 -13.00 -4.86 -14.10
N GLY A 35 -13.16 -3.53 -14.06
CA GLY A 35 -12.24 -2.57 -14.67
C GLY A 35 -10.91 -2.45 -13.92
N ALA A 36 -10.91 -2.73 -12.62
CA ALA A 36 -9.73 -2.75 -11.77
C ALA A 36 -9.87 -3.75 -10.61
N TYR A 37 -8.75 -4.11 -10.01
CA TYR A 37 -8.64 -5.07 -8.93
C TYR A 37 -7.74 -4.50 -7.83
N GLU A 38 -8.11 -4.67 -6.56
CA GLU A 38 -7.12 -4.62 -5.49
C GLU A 38 -6.47 -5.99 -5.39
N VAL A 39 -5.14 -6.01 -5.52
CA VAL A 39 -4.35 -7.24 -5.51
C VAL A 39 -3.34 -7.17 -4.38
N GLU A 40 -3.39 -8.14 -3.49
CA GLU A 40 -2.40 -8.35 -2.45
C GLU A 40 -1.25 -9.23 -2.97
N PHE A 41 -0.02 -8.76 -2.76
CA PHE A 41 1.20 -9.49 -3.04
C PHE A 41 1.85 -9.86 -1.72
N VAL A 42 2.03 -11.15 -1.49
CA VAL A 42 2.66 -11.69 -0.29
C VAL A 42 4.03 -12.29 -0.62
N THR A 43 4.98 -12.10 0.29
CA THR A 43 6.24 -12.85 0.27
C THR A 43 5.97 -14.33 0.55
N LEU A 44 6.87 -15.22 0.14
CA LEU A 44 6.77 -16.65 0.50
C LEU A 44 6.83 -16.91 2.01
N GLY A 45 7.33 -15.95 2.79
CA GLY A 45 7.29 -15.99 4.26
C GLY A 45 5.92 -15.61 4.86
N GLY A 46 4.92 -15.29 4.03
CA GLY A 46 3.57 -14.92 4.44
C GLY A 46 3.38 -13.46 4.82
N GLY A 47 4.43 -12.62 4.75
CA GLY A 47 4.30 -11.18 4.97
C GLY A 47 3.79 -10.46 3.72
N THR A 48 2.81 -9.57 3.88
CA THR A 48 2.31 -8.70 2.82
C THR A 48 3.40 -7.75 2.35
N LEU A 49 3.76 -7.82 1.07
CA LEU A 49 4.70 -6.90 0.44
C LEU A 49 3.99 -5.62 -0.01
N ALA A 50 2.82 -5.75 -0.64
CA ALA A 50 2.03 -4.62 -1.12
C ALA A 50 0.57 -5.03 -1.35
N VAL A 51 -0.34 -4.07 -1.21
CA VAL A 51 -1.70 -4.13 -1.77
C VAL A 51 -1.80 -3.00 -2.79
N VAL A 52 -2.17 -3.32 -4.03
CA VAL A 52 -2.13 -2.37 -5.14
C VAL A 52 -3.43 -2.43 -5.93
N THR A 53 -4.03 -1.27 -6.20
CA THR A 53 -5.11 -1.14 -7.18
C THR A 53 -4.51 -1.20 -8.60
N LEU A 54 -4.91 -2.22 -9.37
CA LEU A 54 -4.40 -2.49 -10.70
C LEU A 54 -5.55 -2.43 -11.72
N PRO A 55 -5.37 -1.73 -12.86
CA PRO A 55 -6.32 -1.85 -13.96
C PRO A 55 -6.32 -3.28 -14.51
N ALA A 56 -7.41 -3.69 -15.15
CA ALA A 56 -7.59 -5.07 -15.60
C ALA A 56 -6.49 -5.57 -16.56
N ASP A 57 -5.88 -4.69 -17.35
CA ASP A 57 -4.79 -5.02 -18.28
C ASP A 57 -3.42 -5.25 -17.60
N ALA A 58 -3.28 -4.84 -16.34
CA ALA A 58 -2.07 -5.03 -15.55
C ALA A 58 -1.99 -6.43 -14.92
N VAL A 59 -3.03 -7.24 -15.05
CA VAL A 59 -3.09 -8.60 -14.50
C VAL A 59 -3.62 -9.60 -15.51
N ARG A 60 -3.28 -10.88 -15.30
CA ARG A 60 -3.87 -11.99 -16.06
C ARG A 60 -4.11 -13.18 -15.14
N THR A 61 -5.02 -14.06 -15.56
CA THR A 61 -5.23 -15.35 -14.90
C THR A 61 -4.01 -16.26 -15.01
N VAL A 62 -3.82 -17.11 -14.01
CA VAL A 62 -2.88 -18.24 -14.05
C VAL A 62 -3.40 -19.32 -14.99
N THR A 63 -2.49 -20.01 -15.69
CA THR A 63 -2.81 -21.18 -16.53
C THR A 63 -2.19 -22.45 -15.95
N GLY A 64 -2.74 -23.62 -16.30
CA GLY A 64 -2.25 -24.92 -15.79
C GLY A 64 -0.87 -25.36 -16.29
N ARG A 65 -0.11 -24.50 -16.99
CA ARG A 65 1.23 -24.79 -17.53
C ARG A 65 2.29 -23.85 -16.95
N GLU A 66 2.01 -23.25 -15.79
CA GLU A 66 2.89 -22.29 -15.12
C GLU A 66 3.34 -22.83 -13.78
N ILE A 67 4.57 -22.48 -13.41
CA ILE A 67 5.18 -22.85 -12.12
C ILE A 67 5.58 -21.55 -11.44
N ALA A 68 5.25 -21.41 -10.15
CA ALA A 68 5.69 -20.26 -9.37
C ALA A 68 7.22 -20.20 -9.31
N HIS A 69 7.78 -19.03 -9.56
CA HIS A 69 9.21 -18.77 -9.46
C HIS A 69 9.50 -17.90 -8.23
N ALA A 70 10.38 -18.37 -7.36
CA ALA A 70 10.81 -17.62 -6.19
C ALA A 70 11.94 -16.66 -6.54
N ARG A 71 11.84 -15.42 -6.05
CA ARG A 71 12.93 -14.44 -6.06
C ARG A 71 12.97 -13.72 -4.72
N GLU A 72 14.16 -13.30 -4.32
CA GLU A 72 14.30 -12.41 -3.16
C GLU A 72 13.76 -11.02 -3.50
N VAL A 73 13.11 -10.39 -2.52
CA VAL A 73 12.70 -9.00 -2.59
C VAL A 73 13.74 -8.20 -1.82
N VAL A 74 14.57 -7.45 -2.53
CA VAL A 74 15.63 -6.67 -1.90
C VAL A 74 14.98 -5.54 -1.09
N GLU A 75 15.25 -5.48 0.20
CA GLU A 75 14.94 -4.30 0.99
C GLU A 75 15.77 -3.13 0.43
N SER A 76 15.09 -2.09 -0.03
CA SER A 76 15.72 -0.78 -0.15
C SER A 76 16.17 -0.37 1.24
N ALA A 77 17.47 -0.12 1.44
CA ALA A 77 18.04 0.31 2.71
C ALA A 77 17.07 1.26 3.42
N SER A 78 16.53 0.78 4.54
CA SER A 78 15.51 1.47 5.30
C SER A 78 15.99 2.87 5.64
N SER A 79 15.39 3.91 5.05
CA SER A 79 15.15 5.10 5.86
C SER A 79 14.13 4.66 6.89
N ASN A 80 14.58 4.45 8.13
CA ASN A 80 13.69 4.32 9.28
C ASN A 80 12.59 5.39 9.17
N SER A 81 11.36 4.96 8.91
CA SER A 81 10.17 5.78 9.13
C SER A 81 9.24 4.98 10.02
N ALA A 82 9.52 5.06 11.31
CA ALA A 82 8.45 5.03 12.29
C ALA A 82 7.60 6.31 12.11
N ALA A 83 6.71 6.36 11.11
CA ALA A 83 5.72 7.42 10.95
C ALA A 83 4.70 7.07 9.84
N ALA A 84 3.67 6.29 10.18
CA ALA A 84 2.39 6.31 9.47
C ALA A 84 1.24 5.84 10.39
N LEU A 85 1.24 6.34 11.63
CA LEU A 85 0.06 6.38 12.49
C LEU A 85 0.05 7.78 13.10
N ALA A 86 -0.98 8.56 12.75
CA ALA A 86 -1.27 9.94 13.15
C ALA A 86 -0.29 11.03 12.66
N ALA A 87 -0.70 11.77 11.63
CA ALA A 87 -0.19 13.12 11.40
C ALA A 87 -0.81 14.06 12.45
N PRO A 88 -0.05 14.81 13.27
CA PRO A 88 -0.53 16.08 13.78
C PRO A 88 -0.45 17.10 12.64
N VAL A 89 -1.60 17.66 12.28
CA VAL A 89 -1.70 18.83 11.42
C VAL A 89 -1.15 20.02 12.21
N ASP A 90 0.14 20.31 12.06
CA ASP A 90 0.75 21.52 12.62
C ASP A 90 0.60 22.65 11.60
N LEU A 91 -0.54 23.32 11.64
CA LEU A 91 -0.71 24.65 11.06
C LEU A 91 -0.15 25.66 12.07
N PRO A 92 0.79 26.55 11.70
CA PRO A 92 1.29 27.55 12.63
C PRO A 92 0.13 28.47 13.02
N LEU A 93 -0.26 28.42 14.29
CA LEU A 93 -1.12 29.42 14.91
C LEU A 93 -0.42 30.78 14.76
N SER A 94 -1.07 31.72 14.06
CA SER A 94 -0.60 33.09 13.94
C SER A 94 -0.34 33.71 15.32
N ASN A 95 0.68 34.56 15.45
CA ASN A 95 1.13 35.19 16.71
C ASN A 95 0.02 35.84 17.56
N GLU A 96 -1.14 36.17 16.99
CA GLU A 96 -2.29 36.69 17.72
C GLU A 96 -3.01 35.64 18.59
N ALA A 97 -2.90 34.34 18.27
CA ALA A 97 -3.58 33.27 19.02
C ALA A 97 -2.86 32.89 20.33
N MET A 98 -1.54 33.13 20.43
CA MET A 98 -0.75 32.78 21.61
C MET A 98 -0.91 33.77 22.78
N ALA A 99 -1.38 35.00 22.53
CA ALA A 99 -1.59 36.00 23.57
C ALA A 99 -2.82 35.70 24.45
N SER A 100 -3.82 34.97 23.93
CA SER A 100 -5.07 34.68 24.66
C SER A 100 -4.95 33.50 25.64
N ILE A 101 -4.03 32.56 25.40
CA ILE A 101 -3.86 31.36 26.25
C ILE A 101 -3.01 31.65 27.49
N ALA A 102 -2.11 32.64 27.42
CA ALA A 102 -1.25 33.04 28.53
C ALA A 102 -2.01 33.75 29.67
N GLU A 103 -3.06 34.52 29.37
CA GLU A 103 -3.85 35.21 30.39
C GLU A 103 -4.80 34.27 31.16
N MET A 104 -5.26 33.18 30.53
CA MET A 104 -6.23 32.28 31.15
C MET A 104 -5.62 31.35 32.23
N THR A 105 -4.29 31.30 32.34
CA THR A 105 -3.57 30.46 33.33
C THR A 105 -3.26 31.20 34.64
N GLN A 106 -3.53 32.50 34.74
CA GLN A 106 -3.26 33.28 35.96
C GLN A 106 -4.41 33.33 36.99
N ALA A 107 -5.54 32.64 36.75
CA ALA A 107 -6.72 32.66 37.64
C ALA A 107 -6.95 31.38 38.48
N ARG A 108 -5.92 30.56 38.71
CA ARG A 108 -5.97 29.46 39.71
C ARG A 108 -4.82 29.51 40.72
N ARG A 109 -4.74 30.63 41.43
CA ARG A 109 -4.26 30.65 42.82
C ARG A 109 -5.38 31.16 43.70
#